data_AF-X1BH40-F1
#
_entry.id   AF-X1BH40-F1
#
_cell.length_a   1.000
_cell.length_b   1.000
_cell.length_c   1.000
_cell.angle_alpha   90.00
_cell.angle_beta   90.00
_cell.angle_gamma   90.00
#
_symmetry.space_group_name_H-M   'P 1'
#
loop_
_entity.id
_entity.type
_entity.pdbx_description
1 polymer ?
#
loop_
_entity_poly.entity_id
_entity_poly.type
_entity_poly.pdbx_seq_one_letter_code
_entity_poly.pdbx_strand_id
1 'polypeptide(L)'
;MHRQASFVTGFFPEGIEAVTDYDFFPFPPIDPSYGTPVLGGADLIVMFNDTPEARELMEYLASAQPQEIWASAGGFISPSKEVNLDSYPDELTKKMADMVVKAEVFRFDASDLMPAAVGAGSFWSGTLEYVSGEDLDTVLRDIEASSVEAYK
;
A
#
# COMPACT_ATOMS: atom_id res chain seq x y z
N MET A 1 -3.90 -18.71 0.32
CA MET A 1 -4.31 -17.30 0.36
C MET A 1 -3.20 -16.52 1.06
N HIS A 2 -2.58 -15.57 0.37
CA HIS A 2 -1.58 -14.68 0.96
C HIS A 2 -2.15 -13.26 1.01
N ARG A 3 -1.97 -12.55 2.13
CA ARG A 3 -2.22 -11.11 2.24
C ARG A 3 -0.88 -10.40 2.08
N GLN A 4 -0.62 -9.87 0.89
CA GLN A 4 0.64 -9.24 0.51
C GLN A 4 0.39 -8.05 -0.43
N ALA A 5 1.34 -7.14 -0.53
CA ALA A 5 1.30 -6.03 -1.49
C ALA A 5 1.55 -6.51 -2.94
N SER A 6 1.31 -5.63 -3.91
CA SER A 6 1.37 -5.95 -5.35
C SER A 6 2.73 -6.48 -5.84
N PHE A 7 3.83 -6.11 -5.18
CA PHE A 7 5.16 -6.59 -5.52
C PHE A 7 5.38 -8.09 -5.27
N VAL A 8 4.47 -8.77 -4.56
CA VAL A 8 4.55 -10.23 -4.34
C VAL A 8 4.62 -11.02 -5.65
N THR A 9 4.10 -10.44 -6.74
CA THR A 9 4.17 -10.99 -8.09
C THR A 9 5.61 -11.29 -8.52
N GLY A 10 6.58 -10.46 -8.10
CA GLY A 10 8.01 -10.67 -8.37
C GLY A 10 8.67 -11.76 -7.52
N PHE A 11 7.97 -12.33 -6.52
CA PHE A 11 8.47 -13.41 -5.67
C PHE A 11 8.04 -14.79 -6.14
N PHE A 12 7.10 -14.86 -7.08
CA PHE A 12 6.64 -16.14 -7.58
C PHE A 12 7.68 -16.80 -8.50
N PRO A 13 7.73 -18.16 -8.52
CA PRO A 13 8.64 -18.87 -9.42
C PRO A 13 8.38 -18.55 -10.89
N GLU A 14 9.41 -18.66 -11.72
CA GLU A 14 9.24 -18.57 -13.17
C GLU A 14 8.29 -19.65 -13.70
N GLY A 15 7.62 -19.37 -14.81
CA GLY A 15 6.77 -20.32 -15.53
C GLY A 15 5.35 -20.46 -15.00
N ILE A 16 4.94 -19.64 -14.03
CA ILE A 16 3.52 -19.48 -13.66
C ILE A 16 2.93 -18.24 -14.33
N GLU A 17 1.68 -18.32 -14.75
CA GLU A 17 0.98 -17.28 -15.50
C GLU A 17 -0.01 -16.52 -14.61
N ALA A 18 0.10 -15.18 -14.60
CA ALA A 18 -0.85 -14.31 -13.92
C ALA A 18 -2.27 -14.49 -14.48
N VAL A 19 -3.29 -14.37 -13.64
CA VAL A 19 -4.72 -14.58 -13.95
C VAL A 19 -5.10 -16.03 -14.27
N THR A 20 -4.16 -16.88 -14.69
CA THR A 20 -4.37 -18.32 -14.90
C THR A 20 -4.01 -19.13 -13.66
N ASP A 21 -2.76 -19.04 -13.20
CA ASP A 21 -2.22 -19.82 -12.08
C ASP A 21 -2.35 -19.08 -10.74
N TYR A 22 -2.36 -17.74 -10.78
CA TYR A 22 -2.58 -16.90 -9.61
C TYR A 22 -3.34 -15.63 -9.96
N ASP A 23 -4.22 -15.18 -9.06
CA ASP A 23 -4.93 -13.91 -9.16
C ASP A 23 -5.04 -13.30 -7.75
N PHE A 24 -5.61 -12.10 -7.66
CA PHE A 24 -5.94 -11.44 -6.41
C PHE A 24 -7.45 -11.23 -6.27
N PHE A 25 -7.88 -10.97 -5.05
CA PHE A 25 -9.26 -10.58 -4.76
C PHE A 25 -9.25 -9.64 -3.55
N PRO A 26 -10.28 -8.78 -3.41
CA PRO A 26 -10.39 -7.90 -2.26
C PRO A 26 -10.44 -8.69 -0.95
N PHE A 27 -9.78 -8.18 0.09
CA PHE A 27 -9.85 -8.82 1.40
C PHE A 27 -11.30 -8.80 1.91
N PRO A 28 -11.85 -9.94 2.38
CA PRO A 28 -13.25 -10.01 2.80
C PRO A 28 -13.56 -8.99 3.91
N PRO A 29 -14.69 -8.26 3.82
CA PRO A 29 -15.07 -7.31 4.84
C PRO A 29 -15.46 -8.03 6.13
N ILE A 30 -15.08 -7.45 7.28
CA ILE A 30 -15.48 -7.97 8.60
C ILE A 30 -16.97 -7.68 8.88
N ASP A 31 -17.48 -6.56 8.34
CA ASP A 31 -18.85 -6.10 8.44
C ASP A 31 -19.25 -5.43 7.11
N PRO A 32 -20.33 -5.86 6.45
CA PRO A 32 -20.78 -5.28 5.18
C PRO A 32 -21.04 -3.78 5.21
N SER A 33 -21.36 -3.21 6.38
CA SER A 33 -21.62 -1.77 6.54
C SER A 33 -20.39 -0.89 6.31
N TYR A 34 -19.17 -1.45 6.39
CA TYR A 34 -17.93 -0.72 6.12
C TYR A 34 -17.45 -0.80 4.67
N GLY A 35 -18.18 -1.51 3.80
CA GLY A 35 -17.78 -1.70 2.41
C GLY A 35 -16.49 -2.50 2.26
N THR A 36 -15.74 -2.26 1.18
CA THR A 36 -14.46 -2.94 0.91
C THR A 36 -13.38 -1.90 0.60
N PRO A 37 -12.78 -1.28 1.63
CA PRO A 37 -11.75 -0.28 1.43
C PRO A 37 -10.50 -0.92 0.84
N VAL A 38 -9.79 -0.16 0.00
CA VAL A 38 -8.46 -0.54 -0.46
C VAL A 38 -7.44 -0.08 0.59
N LEU A 39 -6.64 -1.03 1.06
CA LEU A 39 -5.51 -0.79 1.94
C LEU A 39 -4.22 -0.83 1.11
N GLY A 40 -3.32 0.11 1.31
CA GLY A 40 -2.00 0.06 0.69
C GLY A 40 -1.00 0.99 1.34
N GLY A 41 0.28 0.78 1.06
CA GLY A 41 1.31 1.81 1.25
C GLY A 41 1.33 2.77 0.06
N ALA A 42 2.16 3.81 0.13
CA ALA A 42 2.48 4.64 -1.03
C ALA A 42 3.89 5.23 -0.92
N ASP A 43 4.51 5.44 -2.07
CA ASP A 43 5.67 6.30 -2.19
C ASP A 43 5.21 7.75 -2.30
N LEU A 44 5.81 8.62 -1.49
CA LEU A 44 5.47 10.04 -1.46
C LEU A 44 6.61 10.87 -2.03
N ILE A 45 6.28 11.79 -2.92
CA ILE A 45 7.21 12.80 -3.41
C ILE A 45 7.01 14.06 -2.57
N VAL A 46 8.07 14.53 -1.92
CA VAL A 46 8.03 15.67 -0.99
C VAL A 46 8.98 16.76 -1.46
N MET A 47 8.45 17.98 -1.57
CA MET A 47 9.24 19.16 -1.89
C MET A 47 9.78 19.80 -0.61
N PHE A 48 11.09 19.67 -0.38
CA PHE A 48 11.75 20.24 0.82
C PHE A 48 12.01 21.75 0.72
N ASN A 49 12.25 22.25 -0.49
CA ASN A 49 12.45 23.66 -0.75
C ASN A 49 11.45 24.16 -1.79
N ASP A 50 10.74 25.21 -1.45
CA ASP A 50 9.69 25.78 -2.29
C ASP A 50 10.28 26.80 -3.27
N THR A 51 10.55 26.36 -4.49
CA THR A 51 10.95 27.22 -5.61
C THR A 51 10.01 27.05 -6.80
N PRO A 52 9.92 28.03 -7.71
CA PRO A 52 9.12 27.90 -8.93
C PRO A 52 9.47 26.63 -9.73
N GLU A 53 10.74 26.31 -9.88
CA GLU A 53 11.21 25.13 -10.63
C GLU A 53 10.82 23.81 -9.96
N ALA A 54 10.90 23.76 -8.63
CA ALA A 54 10.47 22.58 -7.86
C ALA A 54 8.96 22.38 -7.96
N ARG A 55 8.16 23.46 -7.96
CA ARG A 55 6.71 23.39 -8.17
C ARG A 55 6.35 22.85 -9.55
N GLU A 56 6.98 23.35 -10.60
CA GLU A 56 6.77 22.85 -11.98
C GLU A 56 7.10 21.35 -12.09
N LEU A 57 8.17 20.89 -11.43
CA LEU A 57 8.49 19.47 -11.37
C LEU A 57 7.43 18.67 -10.61
N MET A 58 6.94 19.15 -9.45
CA MET A 58 5.89 18.49 -8.69
C MET A 58 4.58 18.40 -9.48
N GLU A 59 4.21 19.46 -10.20
CA GLU A 59 3.03 19.48 -11.07
C GLU A 59 3.17 18.48 -12.22
N TYR A 60 4.36 18.43 -12.85
CA TYR A 60 4.64 17.42 -13.86
C TYR A 60 4.50 16.00 -13.29
N LEU A 61 5.16 15.68 -12.16
CA LEU A 61 5.10 14.37 -11.52
C LEU A 61 3.68 13.96 -11.08
N ALA A 62 2.84 14.94 -10.72
CA ALA A 62 1.44 14.72 -10.38
C ALA A 62 0.54 14.48 -11.60
N SER A 63 0.98 14.84 -12.81
CA SER A 63 0.24 14.62 -14.05
C SER A 63 0.29 13.17 -14.53
N ALA A 64 -0.58 12.81 -15.48
CA ALA A 64 -0.65 11.46 -16.04
C ALA A 64 0.64 11.01 -16.73
N GLN A 65 1.31 11.88 -17.48
CA GLN A 65 2.41 11.50 -18.37
C GLN A 65 3.56 10.75 -17.67
N PRO A 66 4.21 11.27 -16.60
CA PRO A 66 5.27 10.52 -15.92
C PRO A 66 4.76 9.26 -15.24
N GLN A 67 3.52 9.25 -14.76
CA GLN A 67 2.92 8.08 -14.12
C GLN A 67 2.60 6.97 -15.13
N GLU A 68 2.22 7.32 -16.37
CA GLU A 68 2.06 6.36 -17.48
C GLU A 68 3.41 5.75 -17.90
N ILE A 69 4.49 6.55 -17.87
CA ILE A 69 5.84 6.04 -18.10
C ILE A 69 6.21 4.99 -17.04
N TRP A 70 5.95 5.26 -15.76
CA TRP A 70 6.17 4.29 -14.68
C TRP A 70 5.25 3.08 -14.77
N ALA A 71 3.97 3.29 -15.07
CA ALA A 71 3.00 2.20 -15.26
C ALA A 71 3.47 1.23 -16.36
N SER A 72 3.96 1.77 -17.48
CA SER A 72 4.49 1.00 -18.61
C SER A 72 5.75 0.21 -18.27
N ALA A 73 6.56 0.70 -17.35
CA ALA A 73 7.75 -0.02 -16.87
C ALA A 73 7.40 -1.21 -15.96
N GLY A 74 6.19 -1.22 -15.37
CA GLY A 74 5.74 -2.24 -14.42
C GLY A 74 6.23 -2.01 -12.99
N GLY A 75 5.66 -2.75 -12.04
CA GLY A 75 6.00 -2.65 -10.61
C GLY A 75 5.48 -1.39 -9.89
N PHE A 76 4.69 -0.57 -10.60
CA PHE A 76 4.09 0.66 -10.09
C PHE A 76 2.57 0.59 -10.23
N ILE A 77 1.83 1.22 -9.31
CA ILE A 77 0.38 1.43 -9.42
C ILE A 77 0.11 2.91 -9.17
N SER A 78 -0.42 3.59 -10.19
CA SER A 78 -0.81 4.99 -10.08
C SER A 78 -2.11 5.15 -9.27
N PRO A 79 -2.21 6.14 -8.37
CA PRO A 79 -3.46 6.54 -7.75
C PRO A 79 -4.28 7.51 -8.62
N SER A 80 -3.73 7.98 -9.75
CA SER A 80 -4.36 8.99 -10.60
C SER A 80 -5.42 8.37 -11.51
N LYS A 81 -6.60 9.00 -11.56
CA LYS A 81 -7.68 8.67 -12.50
C LYS A 81 -7.38 9.14 -13.93
N GLU A 82 -6.34 9.94 -14.13
CA GLU A 82 -5.95 10.47 -15.43
C GLU A 82 -5.01 9.51 -16.18
N VAL A 83 -4.39 8.56 -15.48
CA VAL A 83 -3.52 7.55 -16.09
C VAL A 83 -4.36 6.55 -16.88
N ASN A 84 -4.01 6.35 -18.15
CA ASN A 84 -4.62 5.31 -18.96
C ASN A 84 -4.27 3.91 -18.42
N LEU A 85 -5.29 3.13 -18.07
CA LEU A 85 -5.13 1.75 -17.59
C LEU A 85 -4.52 0.81 -18.64
N ASP A 86 -4.58 1.15 -19.93
CA ASP A 86 -3.90 0.37 -20.98
C ASP A 86 -2.39 0.62 -21.02
N SER A 87 -1.86 1.53 -20.19
CA SER A 87 -0.41 1.72 -20.04
C SER A 87 0.26 0.60 -19.23
N TYR A 88 -0.49 -0.19 -18.46
CA TYR A 88 0.11 -1.29 -17.68
C TYR A 88 0.47 -2.48 -18.59
N PRO A 89 1.61 -3.15 -18.34
CA PRO A 89 2.13 -4.18 -19.24
C PRO A 89 1.36 -5.51 -19.19
N ASP A 90 0.56 -5.72 -18.16
CA ASP A 90 -0.14 -6.98 -17.92
C ASP A 90 -1.54 -6.75 -17.28
N GLU A 91 -2.43 -7.71 -17.51
CA GLU A 91 -3.83 -7.63 -17.05
C GLU A 91 -3.98 -7.67 -15.53
N LEU A 92 -3.06 -8.31 -14.81
CA LEU A 92 -3.13 -8.40 -13.35
C LEU A 92 -2.83 -7.04 -12.72
N THR A 93 -1.73 -6.38 -13.13
CA THR A 93 -1.37 -5.04 -12.66
C THR A 93 -2.43 -4.01 -13.07
N LYS A 94 -2.98 -4.13 -14.28
CA LYS A 94 -4.11 -3.30 -14.76
C LYS A 94 -5.34 -3.45 -13.86
N LYS A 95 -5.74 -4.68 -13.51
CA LYS A 95 -6.84 -4.93 -12.57
C LYS A 95 -6.57 -4.31 -11.19
N MET A 96 -5.34 -4.40 -10.68
CA MET A 96 -4.97 -3.79 -9.40
C MET A 96 -5.09 -2.27 -9.44
N ALA A 97 -4.61 -1.63 -10.52
CA ALA A 97 -4.73 -0.20 -10.73
C ALA A 97 -6.20 0.24 -10.84
N ASP A 98 -7.02 -0.50 -11.59
CA ASP A 98 -8.46 -0.27 -11.70
C ASP A 98 -9.16 -0.32 -10.33
N MET A 99 -8.79 -1.29 -9.48
CA MET A 99 -9.28 -1.38 -8.11
C MET A 99 -8.91 -0.14 -7.28
N VAL A 100 -7.66 0.35 -7.38
CA VAL A 100 -7.20 1.54 -6.65
C VAL A 100 -7.95 2.78 -7.09
N VAL A 101 -8.05 3.06 -8.40
CA VAL A 101 -8.68 4.29 -8.90
C VAL A 101 -10.21 4.30 -8.74
N LYS A 102 -10.84 3.12 -8.64
CA LYS A 102 -12.27 2.96 -8.35
C LYS A 102 -12.60 2.88 -6.86
N ALA A 103 -11.61 2.79 -5.98
CA ALA A 103 -11.85 2.69 -4.55
C ALA A 103 -12.60 3.93 -4.04
N GLU A 104 -13.74 3.70 -3.37
CA GLU A 104 -14.43 4.77 -2.64
C GLU A 104 -13.63 5.24 -1.43
N VAL A 105 -12.91 4.29 -0.81
CA VAL A 105 -12.08 4.52 0.37
C VAL A 105 -10.72 3.85 0.16
N PHE A 106 -9.67 4.66 0.20
CA PHE A 106 -8.30 4.20 0.35
C PHE A 106 -7.78 4.52 1.75
N ARG A 107 -7.01 3.61 2.35
CA ARG A 107 -6.33 3.82 3.63
C ARG A 107 -4.88 3.35 3.55
N PHE A 108 -4.00 4.12 4.17
CA PHE A 108 -2.66 3.65 4.50
C PHE A 108 -2.73 2.50 5.50
N ASP A 109 -1.71 1.64 5.51
CA ASP A 109 -1.58 0.67 6.59
C ASP A 109 -1.55 1.42 7.93
N ALA A 110 -2.19 0.84 8.95
CA ALA A 110 -2.28 1.48 10.25
C ALA A 110 -0.88 1.75 10.83
N SER A 111 0.08 0.84 10.61
CA SER A 111 1.47 1.05 11.07
C SER A 111 2.15 2.23 10.38
N ASP A 112 1.79 2.53 9.13
CA ASP A 112 2.36 3.66 8.38
C ASP A 112 1.89 5.02 8.94
N LEU A 113 0.74 5.04 9.60
CA LEU A 113 0.17 6.24 10.25
C LEU A 113 0.63 6.42 11.70
N MET A 114 1.36 5.46 12.25
CA MET A 114 1.89 5.51 13.61
C MET A 114 3.31 6.11 13.63
N PRO A 115 3.75 6.75 14.73
CA PRO A 115 5.15 7.06 14.96
C PRO A 115 6.02 5.82 14.76
N ALA A 116 7.22 6.00 14.22
CA ALA A 116 8.10 4.89 13.87
C ALA A 116 8.40 3.95 15.06
N ALA A 117 8.50 4.49 16.28
CA ALA A 117 8.71 3.70 17.50
C ALA A 117 7.54 2.73 17.81
N VAL A 118 6.34 3.04 17.31
CA VAL A 118 5.14 2.21 17.46
C VAL A 118 4.95 1.35 16.21
N GLY A 119 4.71 1.96 15.04
CA GLY A 119 4.32 1.26 13.81
C GLY A 119 5.35 0.23 13.35
N ALA A 120 6.59 0.67 13.14
CA ALA A 120 7.71 -0.20 12.79
C ALA A 120 8.41 -0.82 14.02
N GLY A 121 8.00 -0.43 15.23
CA GLY A 121 8.54 -0.90 16.50
C GLY A 121 7.59 -1.88 17.18
N SER A 122 7.00 -1.46 18.29
CA SER A 122 6.19 -2.31 19.17
C SER A 122 5.01 -2.99 18.47
N PHE A 123 4.35 -2.33 17.52
CA PHE A 123 3.23 -2.91 16.77
C PHE A 123 3.70 -4.06 15.86
N TRP A 124 4.81 -3.85 15.15
CA TRP A 124 5.42 -4.87 14.29
C TRP A 124 5.92 -6.07 15.11
N SER A 125 6.74 -5.83 16.13
CA SER A 125 7.28 -6.91 16.97
C SER A 125 6.17 -7.63 17.74
N GLY A 126 5.23 -6.88 18.32
CA GLY A 126 4.11 -7.42 19.07
C GLY A 126 3.21 -8.33 18.23
N THR A 127 2.99 -7.99 16.95
CA THR A 127 2.25 -8.88 16.03
C THR A 127 2.99 -10.20 15.81
N LEU A 128 4.31 -10.18 15.67
CA LEU A 128 5.13 -11.39 15.53
C LEU A 128 5.15 -12.23 16.82
N GLU A 129 5.26 -11.57 17.98
CA GLU A 129 5.22 -12.21 19.29
C GLU A 129 3.88 -12.90 19.55
N TYR A 130 2.77 -12.22 19.25
CA TYR A 130 1.44 -12.79 19.36
C TYR A 130 1.27 -14.05 18.49
N VAL A 131 1.70 -13.98 17.23
CA VAL A 131 1.68 -15.15 16.33
C VAL A 131 2.61 -16.27 16.82
N SER A 132 3.68 -15.92 17.53
CA SER A 132 4.62 -16.86 18.14
C SER A 132 4.14 -17.44 19.48
N GLY A 133 2.99 -16.99 19.99
CA GLY A 133 2.32 -17.54 21.18
C GLY A 133 2.35 -16.66 22.43
N GLU A 134 2.80 -15.41 22.33
CA GLU A 134 2.70 -14.45 23.43
C GLU A 134 1.23 -14.08 23.72
N ASP A 135 0.93 -13.70 24.96
CA ASP A 135 -0.41 -13.31 25.37
C ASP A 135 -0.84 -11.95 24.76
N LEU A 136 -2.09 -11.87 24.29
CA LEU A 136 -2.61 -10.67 23.63
C LEU A 136 -2.62 -9.45 24.56
N ASP A 137 -2.96 -9.62 25.83
CA ASP A 137 -3.04 -8.49 26.77
C ASP A 137 -1.65 -7.93 27.08
N THR A 138 -0.62 -8.78 27.08
CA THR A 138 0.78 -8.36 27.19
C THR A 138 1.18 -7.55 25.95
N VAL A 139 0.98 -8.09 24.75
CA VAL A 139 1.30 -7.42 23.49
C VAL A 139 0.62 -6.05 23.39
N LEU A 140 -0.68 -5.98 23.69
CA LEU A 140 -1.43 -4.72 23.64
C LEU A 140 -0.93 -3.70 24.66
N ARG A 141 -0.54 -4.14 25.86
CA ARG A 141 0.02 -3.26 26.90
C ARG A 141 1.35 -2.65 26.47
N ASP A 142 2.20 -3.43 25.81
CA ASP A 142 3.51 -2.96 25.36
C ASP A 142 3.39 -1.98 24.19
N ILE A 143 2.47 -2.25 23.25
CA ILE A 143 2.12 -1.30 22.17
C ILE A 143 1.61 0.02 22.77
N GLU A 144 0.67 -0.04 23.72
CA GLU A 144 0.12 1.16 24.39
C GLU A 144 1.21 1.95 25.13
N ALA A 145 2.08 1.27 25.87
CA ALA A 145 3.17 1.93 26.60
C ALA A 145 4.08 2.75 25.67
N SER A 146 4.48 2.18 24.53
CA SER A 146 5.27 2.89 23.52
C SER A 146 4.49 4.03 22.84
N SER A 147 3.17 3.87 22.67
CA SER A 147 2.31 4.88 22.06
C SER A 147 2.17 6.11 22.95
N VAL A 148 1.96 5.93 24.25
CA VAL A 148 1.92 7.03 25.24
C VAL A 148 3.21 7.83 25.26
N GLU A 149 4.36 7.21 24.98
CA GLU A 149 5.63 7.92 24.89
C GLU A 149 5.78 8.66 23.54
N ALA A 150 5.48 7.99 22.43
CA ALA A 150 5.74 8.50 21.09
C ALA A 150 4.81 9.64 20.63
N TYR A 151 3.63 9.78 21.23
CA TYR A 151 2.63 10.81 20.89
C TYR A 151 2.61 12.01 21.85
N LYS A 152 3.61 12.15 22.73
CA LYS A 152 3.80 13.37 23.55
C LYS A 152 4.36 14.52 22.72
#